data_AF-J2IJW2-F1
#
_entry.id   AF-J2IJW2-F1
#
_cell.length_a   1.000
_cell.length_b   1.000
_cell.length_c   1.000
_cell.angle_alpha   90.00
_cell.angle_beta   90.00
_cell.angle_gamma   90.00
#
_symmetry.space_group_name_H-M   'P 1'
#
loop_
_entity.id
_entity.type
_entity.pdbx_description
1 polymer ?
#
loop_
_entity_poly.entity_id
_entity_poly.type
_entity_poly.pdbx_seq_one_letter_code
_entity_poly.pdbx_strand_id
1 'polypeptide(L)'
;MVIDPFMPAMFRNPVADVNSLGLRRQGRKAMPYRYNRIGNPLKTIAIDFETANEQRGSACSVGLAWIEDGKVTRVEERLIRPKEMRFSGMNIAIHGIRPEHVEDAPEFPEVMDEFHDDFRGATMIAHNAAFDFSVWRTSLDLYRQSYPELTYLCSLKMAQRIWPHFLSHRLNMIAEHLGLRFAHHNAAEDAAVCAHAAIAMAKAVGATAVNAIPALIGMKPGRLTSEGYEACTCRKA
;
A
#
# COMPACT_ATOMS: atom_id res chain seq x y z
N MET A 1 -0.60 11.71 30.12
CA MET A 1 -0.92 12.17 28.75
C MET A 1 0.39 12.60 28.13
N VAL A 2 1.14 11.64 27.58
CA VAL A 2 2.47 11.86 27.03
C VAL A 2 2.32 11.85 25.52
N ILE A 3 2.59 13.01 24.93
CA ILE A 3 2.72 13.25 23.50
C ILE A 3 4.12 12.78 23.10
N ASP A 4 4.21 11.77 22.23
CA ASP A 4 5.45 11.32 21.61
C ASP A 4 5.88 12.31 20.50
N PRO A 5 7.10 12.89 20.53
CA PRO A 5 7.52 13.94 19.61
C PRO A 5 8.36 13.46 18.40
N PHE A 6 8.40 12.17 18.03
CA PHE A 6 9.20 11.71 16.87
C PHE A 6 8.37 11.37 15.62
N MET A 7 7.88 12.41 14.93
CA MET A 7 7.56 12.32 13.49
C MET A 7 8.62 13.11 12.70
N PRO A 8 9.50 12.48 11.90
CA PRO A 8 10.42 13.22 11.05
C PRO A 8 9.67 13.88 9.89
N ALA A 9 9.86 15.20 9.75
CA ALA A 9 9.37 15.98 8.63
C ALA A 9 10.15 15.65 7.34
N MET A 10 9.67 14.71 6.51
CA MET A 10 10.35 14.36 5.24
C MET A 10 9.42 14.15 4.03
N PHE A 11 8.50 15.09 3.78
CA PHE A 11 7.90 15.25 2.45
C PHE A 11 7.83 16.74 2.07
N ARG A 12 8.97 17.36 1.76
CA ARG A 12 8.99 18.60 0.97
C ARG A 12 9.20 18.24 -0.49
N ASN A 13 8.17 18.46 -1.30
CA ASN A 13 8.22 18.38 -2.76
C ASN A 13 9.33 19.28 -3.32
N PRO A 14 10.05 18.79 -4.33
CA PRO A 14 10.19 19.58 -5.54
C PRO A 14 9.86 18.71 -6.76
N VAL A 15 8.68 18.91 -7.35
CA VAL A 15 8.45 18.49 -8.73
C VAL A 15 8.99 19.60 -9.61
N ALA A 16 10.00 19.27 -10.42
CA ALA A 16 10.52 20.18 -11.44
C ALA A 16 9.40 20.53 -12.43
N ASP A 17 9.27 21.83 -12.69
CA ASP A 17 8.25 22.45 -13.51
C ASP A 17 8.57 22.23 -15.00
N VAL A 18 7.69 21.54 -15.71
CA VAL A 18 7.68 21.45 -17.17
C VAL A 18 6.25 21.66 -17.65
N ASN A 19 5.85 22.92 -17.79
CA ASN A 19 5.42 23.48 -19.09
C ASN A 19 4.82 24.87 -18.92
N SER A 20 5.55 25.87 -19.42
CA SER A 20 5.00 27.11 -19.93
C SER A 20 4.20 26.80 -21.20
N LEU A 21 2.89 27.08 -21.21
CA LEU A 21 2.12 27.58 -22.36
C LEU A 21 0.70 27.90 -21.87
N GLY A 22 0.40 29.20 -21.82
CA GLY A 22 -0.85 29.71 -21.28
C GLY A 22 -2.07 29.35 -22.13
N LEU A 23 -3.07 28.76 -21.49
CA LEU A 23 -4.47 28.83 -21.93
C LEU A 23 -5.35 29.15 -20.72
N ARG A 24 -6.01 30.31 -20.75
CA ARG A 24 -7.07 30.66 -19.80
C ARG A 24 -8.23 29.67 -19.96
N ARG A 25 -8.68 29.05 -18.86
CA ARG A 25 -9.99 28.40 -18.79
C ARG A 25 -10.74 28.88 -17.55
N GLN A 26 -11.95 29.35 -17.81
CA GLN A 26 -12.93 29.85 -16.85
C GLN A 26 -13.30 28.79 -15.80
N GLY A 27 -13.59 29.27 -14.60
CA GLY A 27 -13.81 28.48 -13.40
C GLY A 27 -14.95 27.47 -13.52
N ARG A 28 -14.62 26.21 -13.25
CA ARG A 28 -15.52 25.25 -12.64
C ARG A 28 -14.96 24.97 -11.25
N LYS A 29 -15.76 25.12 -10.19
CA LYS A 29 -15.38 24.65 -8.85
C LYS A 29 -15.02 23.16 -8.98
N ALA A 30 -13.80 22.80 -8.61
CA ALA A 30 -13.37 21.41 -8.55
C ALA A 30 -14.26 20.67 -7.53
N MET A 31 -14.99 19.64 -7.98
CA MET A 31 -15.64 18.72 -7.05
C MET A 31 -14.53 17.83 -6.46
N PRO A 32 -14.36 17.79 -5.14
CA PRO A 32 -13.12 17.29 -4.54
C PRO A 32 -13.02 15.76 -4.51
N TYR A 33 -13.98 14.98 -5.01
CA TYR A 33 -13.85 13.52 -5.04
C TYR A 33 -14.56 12.88 -6.24
N ARG A 34 -13.97 11.82 -6.79
CA ARG A 34 -14.66 10.89 -7.70
C ARG A 34 -15.26 9.77 -6.87
N TYR A 35 -16.52 9.46 -7.12
CA TYR A 35 -17.32 8.54 -6.32
C TYR A 35 -17.52 7.20 -7.05
N ASN A 36 -17.59 6.09 -6.32
CA ASN A 36 -18.06 4.81 -6.86
C ASN A 36 -19.57 4.89 -7.18
N ARG A 37 -20.12 3.83 -7.79
CA ARG A 37 -21.56 3.76 -8.15
C ARG A 37 -22.53 3.90 -6.96
N ILE A 38 -22.03 3.77 -5.73
CA ILE A 38 -22.81 3.85 -4.48
C ILE A 38 -22.61 5.23 -3.81
N GLY A 39 -21.82 6.13 -4.41
CA GLY A 39 -21.63 7.47 -3.86
C GLY A 39 -20.58 7.56 -2.75
N ASN A 40 -19.62 6.62 -2.68
CA ASN A 40 -18.45 6.73 -1.80
C ASN A 40 -17.20 7.21 -2.55
N PRO A 41 -16.36 8.06 -1.95
CA PRO A 41 -15.10 8.49 -2.58
C PRO A 41 -14.26 7.27 -2.98
N LEU A 42 -13.63 7.31 -4.15
CA LEU A 42 -12.71 6.27 -4.60
C LEU A 42 -11.43 6.32 -3.75
N LYS A 43 -11.44 5.57 -2.66
CA LYS A 43 -10.33 5.46 -1.71
C LYS A 43 -9.38 4.35 -2.15
N THR A 44 -8.09 4.65 -2.19
CA THR A 44 -7.05 3.63 -2.36
C THR A 44 -6.13 3.66 -1.16
N ILE A 45 -5.78 2.49 -0.62
CA ILE A 45 -4.86 2.37 0.53
C ILE A 45 -3.75 1.43 0.13
N ALA A 46 -2.51 1.92 0.16
CA ALA A 46 -1.35 1.06 0.05
C ALA A 46 -1.09 0.36 1.39
N ILE A 47 -0.73 -0.91 1.34
CA ILE A 47 -0.42 -1.73 2.51
C ILE A 47 0.88 -2.48 2.28
N ASP A 48 1.67 -2.61 3.34
CA ASP A 48 2.90 -3.39 3.39
C ASP A 48 3.02 -4.05 4.78
N PHE A 49 3.44 -5.31 4.82
CA PHE A 49 3.66 -6.03 6.07
C PHE A 49 5.12 -6.45 6.25
N GLU A 50 5.62 -6.30 7.47
CA GLU A 50 6.83 -6.98 7.91
C GLU A 50 6.46 -8.23 8.72
N THR A 51 7.25 -9.29 8.58
CA THR A 51 7.03 -10.55 9.31
C THR A 51 8.18 -10.83 10.27
N ALA A 52 7.87 -11.33 11.47
CA ALA A 52 8.87 -11.69 12.47
C ALA A 52 9.76 -12.85 12.00
N ASN A 53 9.21 -13.72 11.15
CA ASN A 53 9.90 -14.89 10.62
C ASN A 53 9.36 -15.31 9.25
N GLU A 54 9.76 -16.49 8.76
CA GLU A 54 9.39 -17.01 7.45
C GLU A 54 7.91 -17.40 7.31
N GLN A 55 7.18 -17.53 8.43
CA GLN A 55 5.77 -17.88 8.41
C GLN A 55 4.92 -16.65 8.07
N ARG A 56 3.96 -16.83 7.15
CA ARG A 56 3.05 -15.74 6.73
C ARG A 56 2.16 -15.23 7.86
N GLY A 57 1.82 -16.05 8.85
CA GLY A 57 1.03 -15.64 10.01
C GLY A 57 1.81 -14.88 11.09
N SER A 58 3.07 -14.50 10.83
CA SER A 58 3.96 -13.87 11.82
C SER A 58 4.11 -12.36 11.65
N ALA A 59 3.10 -11.69 11.09
CA ALA A 59 3.10 -10.23 10.93
C ALA A 59 3.53 -9.52 12.22
N CYS A 60 4.52 -8.62 12.12
CA CYS A 60 5.07 -7.88 13.26
C CYS A 60 5.03 -6.35 13.08
N SER A 61 4.77 -5.87 11.87
CA SER A 61 4.39 -4.48 11.59
C SER A 61 3.49 -4.42 10.36
N VAL A 62 2.65 -3.40 10.29
CA VAL A 62 1.88 -3.04 9.11
C VAL A 62 2.02 -1.54 8.83
N GLY A 63 2.35 -1.22 7.58
CA GLY A 63 2.36 0.12 7.06
C GLY A 63 1.16 0.37 6.16
N LEU A 64 0.57 1.56 6.29
CA LEU A 64 -0.60 1.97 5.51
C LEU A 64 -0.37 3.38 4.95
N ALA A 65 -0.68 3.58 3.66
CA ALA A 65 -0.65 4.90 3.04
C ALA A 65 -1.91 5.17 2.21
N TRP A 66 -2.64 6.23 2.57
CA TRP A 66 -3.91 6.59 1.95
C TRP A 66 -3.66 7.48 0.75
N ILE A 67 -4.33 7.15 -0.37
CA ILE A 67 -4.30 7.92 -1.60
C ILE A 67 -5.67 8.54 -1.83
N GLU A 68 -5.70 9.86 -1.84
CA GLU A 68 -6.87 10.68 -2.16
C GLU A 68 -6.47 11.76 -3.17
N ASP A 69 -7.29 11.94 -4.21
CA ASP A 69 -7.06 12.90 -5.30
C ASP A 69 -5.66 12.85 -5.92
N GLY A 70 -5.11 11.63 -6.05
CA GLY A 70 -3.79 11.42 -6.63
C GLY A 70 -2.64 11.94 -5.75
N LYS A 71 -2.86 12.05 -4.43
CA LYS A 71 -1.87 12.44 -3.43
C LYS A 71 -1.90 11.45 -2.26
N VAL A 72 -0.76 11.27 -1.62
CA VAL A 72 -0.70 10.59 -0.33
C VAL A 72 -1.15 11.58 0.75
N THR A 73 -2.20 11.25 1.50
CA THR A 73 -2.82 12.15 2.50
C THR A 73 -2.55 11.74 3.94
N ARG A 74 -2.28 10.46 4.17
CA ARG A 74 -2.01 9.87 5.48
C ARG A 74 -1.05 8.71 5.29
N VAL A 75 -0.11 8.56 6.21
CA VAL A 75 0.79 7.41 6.30
C VAL A 75 0.85 7.01 7.77
N GLU A 76 0.65 5.73 8.06
CA GLU A 76 0.70 5.20 9.42
C GLU A 76 1.45 3.88 9.47
N GLU A 77 2.04 3.61 10.63
CA GLU A 77 2.61 2.32 11.01
C GLU A 77 1.91 1.82 12.28
N ARG A 78 1.75 0.51 12.39
CA ARG A 78 1.44 -0.18 13.65
C ARG A 78 2.35 -1.38 13.81
N LEU A 79 2.97 -1.47 14.98
CA LEU A 79 3.60 -2.71 15.41
C LEU A 79 2.51 -3.72 15.77
N ILE A 80 2.79 -4.98 15.47
CA ILE A 80 1.89 -6.11 15.72
C ILE A 80 2.66 -7.08 16.58
N ARG A 81 2.05 -7.55 17.67
CA ARG A 81 2.58 -8.70 18.42
C ARG A 81 2.21 -9.99 17.67
N PRO A 82 3.19 -10.75 17.14
CA PRO A 82 2.89 -12.02 16.50
C PRO A 82 2.38 -13.03 17.52
N LYS A 83 1.51 -13.95 17.09
CA LYS A 83 0.95 -15.00 17.97
C LYS A 83 2.03 -15.89 18.59
N GLU A 84 3.06 -16.18 17.81
CA GLU A 84 4.26 -16.87 18.26
C GLU A 84 5.41 -15.85 18.29
N MET A 85 5.97 -15.59 19.47
CA MET A 85 7.07 -14.65 19.70
C MET A 85 8.43 -15.21 19.26
N ARG A 86 8.49 -15.76 18.05
CA ARG A 86 9.72 -16.27 17.42
C ARG A 86 10.16 -15.33 16.31
N PHE A 87 11.38 -14.79 16.44
CA PHE A 87 11.97 -13.91 15.45
C PHE A 87 13.16 -14.56 14.77
N SER A 88 13.20 -14.49 13.44
CA SER A 88 14.35 -14.94 12.67
C SER A 88 15.39 -13.83 12.59
N GLY A 89 16.68 -14.18 12.67
CA GLY A 89 17.76 -13.22 12.51
C GLY A 89 17.78 -12.56 11.12
N MET A 90 17.29 -13.26 10.09
CA MET A 90 17.20 -12.74 8.73
C MET A 90 16.15 -11.63 8.62
N ASN A 91 14.96 -11.82 9.22
CA ASN A 91 13.90 -10.83 9.24
C ASN A 91 14.33 -9.60 10.05
N ILE A 92 14.89 -9.81 11.25
CA ILE A 92 15.45 -8.71 12.05
C ILE A 92 16.52 -7.93 11.26
N ALA A 93 17.38 -8.60 10.50
CA ALA A 93 18.41 -7.91 9.70
C ALA A 93 17.83 -7.06 8.55
N ILE A 94 16.62 -7.36 8.10
CA ILE A 94 15.92 -6.63 7.05
C ILE A 94 15.29 -5.36 7.63
N HIS A 95 14.37 -5.49 8.59
CA HIS A 95 13.52 -4.39 9.06
C HIS A 95 13.87 -3.88 10.48
N GLY A 96 14.76 -4.56 11.21
CA GLY A 96 15.23 -4.12 12.54
C GLY A 96 14.25 -4.32 13.71
N ILE A 97 13.06 -4.90 13.47
CA ILE A 97 12.05 -5.13 14.52
C ILE A 97 12.44 -6.36 15.33
N ARG A 98 12.54 -6.18 16.65
CA ARG A 98 12.96 -7.20 17.61
C ARG A 98 11.80 -7.58 18.53
N PRO A 99 11.84 -8.74 19.22
CA PRO A 99 10.79 -9.15 20.15
C PRO A 99 10.41 -8.07 21.16
N GLU A 100 11.39 -7.37 21.73
CA GLU A 100 11.20 -6.29 22.72
C GLU A 100 10.47 -5.05 22.17
N HIS A 101 10.40 -4.87 20.85
CA HIS A 101 9.66 -3.76 20.25
C HIS A 101 8.15 -4.03 20.21
N VAL A 102 7.74 -5.31 20.20
CA VAL A 102 6.35 -5.71 19.96
C VAL A 102 5.72 -6.45 21.14
N GLU A 103 6.45 -6.68 22.22
CA GLU A 103 5.97 -7.51 23.34
C GLU A 103 4.68 -6.97 23.98
N ASP A 104 4.54 -5.65 24.02
CA ASP A 104 3.39 -4.92 24.54
C ASP A 104 2.45 -4.40 23.43
N ALA A 105 2.72 -4.71 22.16
CA ALA A 105 1.87 -4.30 21.05
C ALA A 105 0.57 -5.14 20.98
N PRO A 106 -0.51 -4.63 20.37
CA PRO A 106 -1.71 -5.42 20.13
C PRO A 106 -1.45 -6.56 19.14
N GLU A 107 -2.27 -7.61 19.19
CA GLU A 107 -2.20 -8.71 18.23
C GLU A 107 -2.84 -8.32 16.89
N PHE A 108 -2.60 -9.13 15.85
CA PHE A 108 -3.03 -8.84 14.48
C PHE A 108 -4.52 -8.45 14.35
N PRO A 109 -5.50 -9.15 14.96
CA PRO A 109 -6.90 -8.75 14.82
C PRO A 109 -7.19 -7.36 15.37
N GLU A 110 -6.62 -7.03 16.53
CA GLU A 110 -6.83 -5.73 17.19
C GLU A 110 -6.27 -4.59 16.34
N VAL A 111 -5.04 -4.75 15.82
CA VAL A 111 -4.40 -3.77 14.94
C VAL A 111 -5.21 -3.57 13.65
N MET A 112 -5.66 -4.65 13.01
CA MET A 112 -6.40 -4.53 11.75
C MET A 112 -7.81 -3.97 11.96
N ASP A 113 -8.44 -4.22 13.11
CA ASP A 113 -9.76 -3.69 13.46
C ASP A 113 -9.75 -2.17 13.67
N GLU A 114 -8.61 -1.56 14.07
CA GLU A 114 -8.44 -0.10 14.11
C GLU A 114 -8.78 0.57 12.76
N PHE A 115 -8.58 -0.15 11.65
CA PHE A 115 -8.73 0.35 10.29
C PHE A 115 -9.92 -0.29 9.54
N HIS A 116 -10.81 -1.01 10.23
CA HIS A 116 -11.94 -1.70 9.60
C HIS A 116 -12.80 -0.76 8.73
N ASP A 117 -13.16 0.41 9.26
CA ASP A 117 -13.93 1.40 8.51
C ASP A 117 -13.12 2.05 7.39
N ASP A 118 -11.80 2.13 7.57
CA ASP A 118 -10.89 2.63 6.54
C ASP A 118 -10.87 1.72 5.31
N PHE A 119 -10.84 0.40 5.51
CA PHE A 119 -10.78 -0.60 4.44
C PHE A 119 -12.11 -0.79 3.71
N ARG A 120 -13.24 -0.47 4.36
CA ARG A 120 -14.58 -0.63 3.78
C ARG A 120 -14.73 0.14 2.46
N GLY A 121 -14.83 -0.59 1.35
CA GLY A 121 -14.99 -0.03 0.02
C GLY A 121 -13.72 0.59 -0.58
N ALA A 122 -12.58 0.47 0.10
CA ALA A 122 -11.29 0.88 -0.42
C ALA A 122 -10.77 -0.11 -1.47
N THR A 123 -9.98 0.39 -2.41
CA THR A 123 -9.10 -0.47 -3.23
C THR A 123 -7.75 -0.56 -2.52
N MET A 124 -7.35 -1.77 -2.13
CA MET A 124 -6.03 -1.98 -1.54
C MET A 124 -4.97 -2.06 -2.64
N ILE A 125 -3.73 -1.70 -2.34
CA ILE A 125 -2.60 -1.89 -3.24
C ILE A 125 -1.34 -2.27 -2.47
N ALA A 126 -0.57 -3.22 -2.98
CA ALA A 126 0.69 -3.62 -2.35
C ALA A 126 1.76 -3.90 -3.42
N HIS A 127 3.02 -3.73 -3.05
CA HIS A 127 4.14 -4.00 -3.95
C HIS A 127 4.55 -5.46 -3.82
N ASN A 128 4.29 -6.25 -4.87
CA ASN A 128 4.25 -7.71 -4.77
C ASN A 128 3.11 -8.24 -3.88
N ALA A 129 1.89 -7.70 -4.07
CA ALA A 129 0.68 -8.05 -3.32
C ALA A 129 0.40 -9.53 -3.04
N ALA A 130 0.96 -10.49 -3.79
CA ALA A 130 0.85 -11.90 -3.45
C ALA A 130 1.46 -12.22 -2.07
N PHE A 131 2.54 -11.52 -1.69
CA PHE A 131 3.17 -11.61 -0.38
C PHE A 131 2.24 -11.04 0.70
N ASP A 132 1.86 -9.77 0.61
CA ASP A 132 1.08 -9.07 1.66
C ASP A 132 -0.28 -9.71 1.89
N PHE A 133 -0.96 -10.10 0.81
CA PHE A 133 -2.25 -10.79 0.92
C PHE A 133 -2.10 -12.25 1.37
N SER A 134 -0.90 -12.85 1.29
CA SER A 134 -0.65 -14.13 1.97
C SER A 134 -0.45 -13.92 3.47
N VAL A 135 0.24 -12.85 3.88
CA VAL A 135 0.42 -12.49 5.30
C VAL A 135 -0.93 -12.20 5.95
N TRP A 136 -1.74 -11.34 5.32
CA TRP A 136 -3.06 -10.98 5.83
C TRP A 136 -3.96 -12.21 5.97
N ARG A 137 -4.10 -13.03 4.91
CA ARG A 137 -4.96 -14.23 4.95
C ARG A 137 -4.51 -15.25 5.97
N THR A 138 -3.22 -15.60 5.99
CA THR A 138 -2.71 -16.59 6.96
C THR A 138 -2.84 -16.08 8.39
N SER A 139 -2.70 -14.77 8.63
CA SER A 139 -2.96 -14.18 9.95
C SER A 139 -4.43 -14.29 10.32
N LEU A 140 -5.38 -13.97 9.42
CA LEU A 140 -6.81 -14.17 9.66
C LEU A 140 -7.14 -15.62 9.98
N ASP A 141 -6.60 -16.58 9.21
CA ASP A 141 -6.78 -18.02 9.45
C ASP A 141 -6.26 -18.44 10.84
N LEU A 142 -5.07 -17.96 11.20
CA LEU A 142 -4.41 -18.25 12.47
C LEU A 142 -5.22 -17.76 13.69
N TYR A 143 -5.92 -16.63 13.53
CA TYR A 143 -6.79 -16.04 14.54
C TYR A 143 -8.27 -16.43 14.38
N ARG A 144 -8.59 -17.30 13.41
CA ARG A 144 -9.97 -17.73 13.09
C ARG A 144 -10.91 -16.55 12.80
N GLN A 145 -10.37 -15.52 12.16
CA GLN A 145 -11.12 -14.34 11.72
C GLN A 145 -11.70 -14.56 10.32
N SER A 146 -12.85 -13.94 10.05
CA SER A 146 -13.44 -13.94 8.72
C SER A 146 -12.66 -13.04 7.76
N TYR A 147 -12.69 -13.38 6.47
CA TYR A 147 -12.05 -12.56 5.46
C TYR A 147 -12.89 -11.32 5.15
N PRO A 148 -12.27 -10.12 5.06
CA PRO A 148 -12.96 -8.93 4.64
C PRO A 148 -13.22 -8.94 3.13
N GLU A 149 -14.28 -8.25 2.70
CA GLU A 149 -14.59 -8.03 1.29
C GLU A 149 -13.70 -6.92 0.72
N LEU A 150 -12.62 -7.30 0.03
CA LEU A 150 -11.62 -6.38 -0.51
C LEU A 150 -11.37 -6.60 -1.99
N THR A 151 -11.11 -5.49 -2.69
CA THR A 151 -10.47 -5.51 -4.00
C THR A 151 -9.06 -5.00 -3.85
N TYR A 152 -8.08 -5.67 -4.47
CA TYR A 152 -6.68 -5.27 -4.36
C TYR A 152 -5.91 -5.31 -5.67
N LEU A 153 -4.87 -4.50 -5.73
CA LEU A 153 -3.97 -4.32 -6.88
C LEU A 153 -2.53 -4.69 -6.51
N CYS A 154 -1.75 -5.04 -7.52
CA CYS A 154 -0.32 -5.35 -7.37
C CYS A 154 0.51 -4.32 -8.14
N SER A 155 1.17 -3.40 -7.42
CA SER A 155 1.95 -2.33 -8.05
C SER A 155 3.16 -2.85 -8.82
N LEU A 156 3.76 -3.97 -8.40
CA LEU A 156 4.81 -4.67 -9.14
C LEU A 156 4.36 -5.08 -10.55
N LYS A 157 3.20 -5.74 -10.66
CA LYS A 157 2.65 -6.17 -11.95
C LYS A 157 2.24 -4.99 -12.83
N MET A 158 1.73 -3.92 -12.22
CA MET A 158 1.43 -2.67 -12.92
C MET A 158 2.72 -2.04 -13.47
N ALA A 159 3.77 -1.95 -12.66
CA ALA A 159 5.05 -1.36 -13.06
C ALA A 159 5.71 -2.16 -14.20
N GLN A 160 5.67 -3.49 -14.14
CA GLN A 160 6.15 -4.35 -15.23
C GLN A 160 5.42 -4.08 -16.56
N ARG A 161 4.13 -3.73 -16.51
CA ARG A 161 3.33 -3.48 -17.71
C ARG A 161 3.47 -2.06 -18.25
N ILE A 162 3.58 -1.09 -17.35
CA ILE A 162 3.62 0.35 -17.66
C ILE A 162 5.05 0.81 -17.98
N TRP A 163 6.05 0.27 -17.28
CA TRP A 163 7.46 0.59 -17.45
C TRP A 163 8.28 -0.67 -17.79
N PRO A 164 8.01 -1.34 -18.92
CA PRO A 164 8.69 -2.60 -19.28
C PRO A 164 10.19 -2.42 -19.55
N HIS A 165 10.65 -1.18 -19.74
CA HIS A 165 12.04 -0.82 -20.01
C HIS A 165 12.89 -0.62 -18.74
N PHE A 166 12.29 -0.62 -17.55
CA PHE A 166 13.05 -0.58 -16.30
C PHE A 166 13.77 -1.92 -16.10
N LEU A 167 15.05 -1.86 -15.74
CA LEU A 167 15.88 -3.06 -15.51
C LEU A 167 15.36 -3.93 -14.35
N SER A 168 14.69 -3.29 -13.38
CA SER A 168 14.12 -3.96 -12.23
C SER A 168 12.92 -3.18 -11.73
N HIS A 169 11.90 -3.90 -11.26
CA HIS A 169 10.69 -3.35 -10.67
C HIS A 169 10.62 -3.57 -9.16
N ARG A 170 11.75 -3.88 -8.50
CA ARG A 170 11.82 -3.90 -7.04
C ARG A 170 11.48 -2.52 -6.48
N LEU A 171 10.86 -2.46 -5.31
CA LEU A 171 10.35 -1.22 -4.73
C LEU A 171 11.43 -0.13 -4.63
N ASN A 172 12.62 -0.50 -4.13
CA ASN A 172 13.76 0.39 -4.02
C ASN A 172 14.21 0.97 -5.38
N MET A 173 14.18 0.16 -6.44
CA MET A 173 14.52 0.60 -7.79
C MET A 173 13.44 1.54 -8.32
N ILE A 174 12.16 1.25 -8.10
CA ILE A 174 11.08 2.16 -8.48
C ILE A 174 11.22 3.50 -7.74
N ALA A 175 11.53 3.47 -6.44
CA ALA A 175 11.75 4.68 -5.65
C ALA A 175 12.86 5.55 -6.25
N GLU A 176 13.98 4.93 -6.62
CA GLU A 176 15.11 5.59 -7.28
C GLU A 176 14.69 6.24 -8.61
N HIS A 177 13.99 5.51 -9.48
CA HIS A 177 13.51 6.06 -10.77
C HIS A 177 12.53 7.23 -10.58
N LEU A 178 11.82 7.29 -9.46
CA LEU A 178 10.89 8.37 -9.11
C LEU A 178 11.56 9.51 -8.33
N GLY A 179 12.86 9.41 -8.03
CA GLY A 179 13.59 10.41 -7.23
C GLY A 179 13.12 10.48 -5.77
N LEU A 180 12.53 9.41 -5.24
CA LEU A 180 12.06 9.34 -3.86
C LEU A 180 13.21 8.96 -2.93
N ARG A 181 13.34 9.67 -1.80
CA ARG A 181 14.23 9.24 -0.71
C ARG A 181 13.56 8.10 0.04
N PHE A 182 14.34 7.10 0.42
CA PHE A 182 13.84 5.81 0.86
C PHE A 182 14.75 5.24 1.96
N ALA A 183 14.25 5.09 3.18
CA ALA A 183 14.85 4.21 4.18
C ALA A 183 14.15 2.85 4.04
N HIS A 184 14.82 1.92 3.36
CA HIS A 184 14.25 0.62 3.02
C HIS A 184 13.92 -0.19 4.29
N HIS A 185 12.78 -0.90 4.28
CA HIS A 185 12.35 -1.86 5.31
C HIS A 185 11.75 -1.25 6.58
N ASN A 186 11.09 -0.11 6.43
CA ASN A 186 10.06 0.35 7.35
C ASN A 186 8.71 0.19 6.65
N ALA A 187 7.74 -0.46 7.30
CA ALA A 187 6.48 -0.81 6.65
C ALA A 187 5.71 0.43 6.15
N ALA A 188 5.70 1.51 6.93
CA ALA A 188 5.04 2.75 6.53
C ALA A 188 5.76 3.44 5.35
N GLU A 189 7.08 3.44 5.32
CA GLU A 189 7.85 3.97 4.18
C GLU A 189 7.62 3.14 2.92
N ASP A 190 7.67 1.81 3.01
CA ASP A 190 7.43 0.91 1.88
C ASP A 190 6.00 1.07 1.34
N ALA A 191 4.99 1.17 2.22
CA ALA A 191 3.62 1.51 1.83
C ALA A 191 3.51 2.89 1.15
N ALA A 192 4.20 3.91 1.66
CA ALA A 192 4.22 5.25 1.06
C ALA A 192 4.87 5.26 -0.33
N VAL A 193 6.01 4.57 -0.51
CA VAL A 193 6.64 4.43 -1.83
C VAL A 193 5.72 3.67 -2.79
N CYS A 194 5.08 2.60 -2.34
CA CYS A 194 4.08 1.88 -3.14
C CYS A 194 2.94 2.81 -3.59
N ALA A 195 2.44 3.68 -2.70
CA ALA A 195 1.42 4.66 -3.00
C ALA A 195 1.89 5.71 -4.03
N HIS A 196 3.08 6.27 -3.85
CA HIS A 196 3.67 7.23 -4.80
C HIS A 196 3.90 6.60 -6.18
N ALA A 197 4.40 5.35 -6.22
CA ALA A 197 4.53 4.60 -7.47
C ALA A 197 3.18 4.39 -8.16
N ALA A 198 2.14 4.05 -7.41
CA ALA A 198 0.79 3.90 -7.95
C ALA A 198 0.24 5.20 -8.55
N ILE A 199 0.46 6.33 -7.88
CA ILE A 199 0.10 7.67 -8.39
C ILE A 199 0.88 8.00 -9.67
N ALA A 200 2.19 7.73 -9.70
CA ALA A 200 3.02 7.96 -10.87
C ALA A 200 2.56 7.10 -12.06
N MET A 201 2.24 5.83 -11.82
CA MET A 201 1.66 4.94 -12.83
C MET A 201 0.30 5.44 -13.32
N ALA A 202 -0.56 5.94 -12.42
CA ALA A 202 -1.85 6.54 -12.82
C ALA A 202 -1.64 7.68 -13.81
N LYS A 203 -0.70 8.59 -13.52
CA LYS A 203 -0.34 9.70 -14.41
C LYS A 203 0.21 9.20 -15.75
N ALA A 204 1.10 8.22 -15.73
CA ALA A 204 1.75 7.67 -16.92
C ALA A 204 0.76 7.10 -17.94
N VAL A 205 -0.32 6.48 -17.48
CA VAL A 205 -1.37 5.91 -18.35
C VAL A 205 -2.59 6.81 -18.55
N GLY A 206 -2.56 8.03 -18.02
CA GLY A 206 -3.71 8.95 -18.06
C GLY A 206 -4.92 8.46 -17.25
N ALA A 207 -4.70 7.61 -16.25
CA ALA A 207 -5.76 7.17 -15.34
C ALA A 207 -6.23 8.33 -14.46
N THR A 208 -7.52 8.36 -14.24
CA THR A 208 -8.18 9.37 -13.38
C THR A 208 -8.08 9.05 -11.89
N ALA A 209 -7.70 7.82 -11.54
CA ALA A 209 -7.42 7.33 -10.19
C ALA A 209 -6.65 6.00 -10.28
N VAL A 210 -5.99 5.58 -9.19
CA VAL A 210 -5.21 4.33 -9.15
C VAL A 210 -6.06 3.11 -9.48
N ASN A 211 -7.27 3.04 -8.93
CA ASN A 211 -8.20 1.93 -9.19
C ASN A 211 -8.74 1.87 -10.63
N ALA A 212 -8.51 2.89 -11.46
CA ALA A 212 -8.84 2.88 -12.88
C ALA A 212 -7.73 2.30 -13.76
N ILE A 213 -6.50 2.19 -13.25
CA ILE A 213 -5.36 1.63 -14.00
C ILE A 213 -5.63 0.23 -14.56
N PRO A 214 -6.24 -0.72 -13.82
CA PRO A 214 -6.35 -2.10 -14.30
C PRO A 214 -7.09 -2.23 -15.63
N ALA A 215 -8.15 -1.44 -15.83
CA ALA A 215 -8.92 -1.42 -17.07
C ALA A 215 -8.09 -0.91 -18.26
N LEU A 216 -7.18 0.04 -18.04
CA LEU A 216 -6.33 0.63 -19.07
C LEU A 216 -5.19 -0.29 -19.49
N ILE A 217 -4.69 -1.13 -18.58
CA ILE A 217 -3.54 -2.00 -18.84
C ILE A 217 -3.90 -3.48 -19.04
N GLY A 218 -5.19 -3.83 -19.02
CA GLY A 218 -5.65 -5.21 -19.18
C GLY A 218 -5.35 -6.11 -17.98
N MET A 219 -5.35 -5.55 -16.77
CA MET A 219 -5.14 -6.25 -15.51
C MET A 219 -6.48 -6.58 -14.85
N LYS A 220 -6.61 -7.79 -14.32
CA LYS A 220 -7.71 -8.21 -13.44
C LYS A 220 -7.31 -7.93 -11.98
N PRO A 221 -8.03 -7.05 -11.26
CA PRO A 221 -7.84 -6.87 -9.82
C PRO A 221 -8.01 -8.19 -9.07
N GLY A 222 -7.26 -8.36 -7.98
CA GLY A 222 -7.49 -9.47 -7.07
C GLY A 222 -8.69 -9.20 -6.16
N ARG A 223 -9.25 -10.26 -5.60
CA ARG A 223 -10.36 -10.18 -4.63
C ARG A 223 -10.04 -11.03 -3.41
N LEU A 224 -10.43 -10.49 -2.26
CA LEU A 224 -10.57 -11.25 -1.03
C LEU A 224 -12.04 -11.17 -0.65
N THR A 225 -12.66 -12.32 -0.40
CA THR A 225 -14.05 -12.41 0.03
C THR A 225 -14.15 -13.40 1.16
N SER A 226 -15.27 -13.38 1.88
CA SER A 226 -15.63 -14.40 2.86
C SER A 226 -15.63 -15.83 2.28
N GLU A 227 -15.83 -15.97 0.98
CA GLU A 227 -15.88 -17.26 0.26
C GLU A 227 -14.53 -17.69 -0.35
N GLY A 228 -13.54 -16.80 -0.44
CA GLY A 228 -12.24 -17.18 -1.00
C GLY A 228 -11.31 -16.04 -1.40
N TYR A 229 -10.30 -16.40 -2.19
CA TYR A 229 -9.22 -15.52 -2.64
C TYR A 229 -8.97 -15.68 -4.14
N GLU A 230 -9.04 -14.57 -4.86
CA GLU A 230 -8.66 -14.47 -6.27
C GLU A 230 -7.36 -13.68 -6.41
N ALA A 231 -6.34 -14.30 -7.00
CA ALA A 231 -5.08 -13.65 -7.28
C ALA A 231 -5.23 -12.53 -8.33
N CYS A 232 -4.58 -11.40 -8.09
CA CYS A 232 -4.43 -10.37 -9.11
C CYS A 232 -3.62 -10.89 -10.31
N THR A 233 -4.11 -10.66 -11.54
CA THR A 233 -3.46 -11.16 -12.77
C THR A 233 -3.38 -10.08 -13.87
N CYS A 234 -2.29 -10.10 -14.64
CA CYS A 234 -2.20 -9.37 -15.91
C CYS A 234 -2.29 -10.41 -17.02
N ARG A 235 -3.08 -10.14 -18.08
CA ARG A 235 -3.05 -11.02 -19.26
C ARG A 235 -1.63 -11.02 -19.83
N LYS A 236 -1.15 -12.20 -20.26
CA LYS A 236 0.09 -12.28 -21.05
C LYS A 236 -0.11 -11.43 -22.31
N ALA A 237 0.86 -10.56 -22.59
CA ALA A 237 0.88 -9.78 -23.83
C ALA A 237 1.01 -10.72 -25.03
#